data_AF-A0A967AMK9-F1
#
_entry.id   AF-A0A967AMK9-F1
#
_cell.length_a   1.000
_cell.length_b   1.000
_cell.length_c   1.000
_cell.angle_alpha   90.00
_cell.angle_beta   90.00
_cell.angle_gamma   90.00
#
_symmetry.space_group_name_H-M   'P 1'
#
loop_
_entity.id
_entity.type
_entity.pdbx_description
1 polymer ?
#
loop_
_entity_poly.entity_id
_entity_poly.type
_entity_poly.pdbx_seq_one_letter_code
_entity_poly.pdbx_strand_id
1 'polypeptide(L)'
;MRSHRFIGFPALISLLICTLWSSSTLAAAIDLTQIDFEYDSSAWTLGWKFTVNEPATVHALGVYDDSIQDGLVNSAQVGLWLASGGDPIAQTMIPTGTAAPLDGHFRFAPITPTLLAPGTEYIVGSYLDGELATTYFDGNGVVDPRVTVIDRRYTSTEWTGFGFPDITDANFQGTAFLGANFQLTPVPLPAAAWLFGSGLVGLGSLARARLRK
;
A
#
# COMPACT_ATOMS: atom_id res chain seq x y z
N MET A 1 7.61 62.89 -46.79
CA MET A 1 7.91 61.45 -46.96
C MET A 1 7.48 60.71 -45.71
N ARG A 2 6.64 59.69 -45.89
CA ARG A 2 5.80 59.05 -44.88
C ARG A 2 6.60 58.11 -43.97
N SER A 3 6.32 58.17 -42.68
CA SER A 3 6.79 57.26 -41.64
C SER A 3 6.12 55.89 -41.75
N HIS A 4 6.89 54.81 -41.60
CA HIS A 4 6.37 53.49 -41.34
C HIS A 4 7.02 52.94 -40.07
N ARG A 5 6.26 52.99 -38.97
CA ARG A 5 6.55 52.30 -37.72
C ARG A 5 6.20 50.83 -37.91
N PHE A 6 7.20 49.95 -37.93
CA PHE A 6 6.99 48.52 -37.79
C PHE A 6 6.68 48.21 -36.32
N ILE A 7 5.41 47.94 -36.03
CA ILE A 7 4.96 47.37 -34.76
C ILE A 7 5.16 45.86 -34.89
N GLY A 8 6.26 45.35 -34.35
CA GLY A 8 6.49 43.92 -34.21
C GLY A 8 5.81 43.40 -32.96
N PHE A 9 4.74 42.62 -33.13
CA PHE A 9 4.21 41.71 -32.11
C PHE A 9 5.24 40.59 -31.87
N PRO A 10 5.55 40.21 -30.61
CA PRO A 10 5.99 38.85 -30.38
C PRO A 10 5.13 38.11 -29.36
N ALA A 11 4.70 36.94 -29.83
CA ALA A 11 4.68 35.67 -29.12
C ALA A 11 3.79 35.55 -27.86
N LEU A 12 2.54 35.11 -28.12
CA LEU A 12 1.72 34.40 -27.15
C LEU A 12 2.39 33.02 -26.88
N ILE A 13 3.12 32.88 -25.77
CA ILE A 13 3.67 31.59 -25.32
C ILE A 13 2.50 30.79 -24.75
N SER A 14 1.97 29.85 -25.53
CA SER A 14 1.03 28.84 -25.05
C SER A 14 1.81 27.79 -24.27
N LEU A 15 1.78 27.87 -22.94
CA LEU A 15 2.39 26.88 -22.06
C LEU A 15 1.45 25.66 -22.00
N LEU A 16 1.68 24.69 -22.88
CA LEU A 16 1.02 23.39 -22.82
C LEU A 16 1.56 22.64 -21.61
N ILE A 17 0.91 22.79 -20.45
CA ILE A 17 1.20 21.98 -19.27
C ILE A 17 0.60 20.59 -19.55
N CYS A 18 1.39 19.71 -20.16
CA CYS A 18 1.11 18.29 -20.12
C CYS A 18 1.24 17.84 -18.66
N THR A 19 0.12 17.79 -17.93
CA THR A 19 0.06 17.08 -16.67
C THR A 19 0.26 15.61 -16.99
N LEU A 20 1.48 15.11 -16.76
CA LEU A 20 1.74 13.68 -16.67
C LEU A 20 0.92 13.17 -15.48
N TRP A 21 -0.28 12.67 -15.74
CA TRP A 21 -1.00 11.85 -14.78
C TRP A 21 -0.27 10.52 -14.72
N SER A 22 0.68 10.38 -13.79
CA SER A 22 1.16 9.06 -13.41
C SER A 22 -0.03 8.33 -12.80
N SER A 23 -0.58 7.36 -13.53
CA SER A 23 -1.54 6.42 -12.95
C SER A 23 -0.81 5.64 -11.86
N SER A 24 -1.20 5.84 -10.61
CA SER A 24 -0.75 5.01 -9.50
C SER A 24 -1.21 3.58 -9.75
N THR A 25 -0.27 2.66 -9.97
CA THR A 25 -0.58 1.23 -10.08
C THR A 25 -0.92 0.68 -8.71
N LEU A 26 -2.03 -0.05 -8.62
CA LEU A 26 -2.38 -0.81 -7.44
C LEU A 26 -1.43 -2.01 -7.35
N ALA A 27 -0.72 -2.16 -6.24
CA ALA A 27 0.29 -3.21 -6.04
C ALA A 27 0.18 -3.80 -4.63
N ALA A 28 0.48 -5.09 -4.49
CA ALA A 28 0.59 -5.77 -3.21
C ALA A 28 1.74 -5.18 -2.35
N ALA A 29 1.55 -5.14 -1.04
CA ALA A 29 2.53 -4.58 -0.11
C ALA A 29 3.78 -5.45 0.00
N ILE A 30 3.61 -6.77 -0.08
CA ILE A 30 4.70 -7.75 -0.15
C ILE A 30 4.46 -8.63 -1.37
N ASP A 31 5.41 -8.68 -2.29
CA ASP A 31 5.42 -9.59 -3.44
C ASP A 31 6.45 -10.69 -3.20
N LEU A 32 6.00 -11.93 -3.01
CA LEU A 32 6.89 -13.06 -2.77
C LEU A 32 7.51 -13.53 -4.08
N THR A 33 8.83 -13.65 -4.09
CA THR A 33 9.58 -14.15 -5.26
C THR A 33 9.87 -15.64 -5.16
N GLN A 34 9.78 -16.20 -3.95
CA GLN A 34 9.91 -17.62 -3.68
C GLN A 34 9.08 -18.00 -2.44
N ILE A 35 8.59 -19.23 -2.43
CA ILE A 35 7.95 -19.84 -1.25
C ILE A 35 8.95 -20.83 -0.66
N ASP A 36 9.52 -20.49 0.49
CA ASP A 36 10.54 -21.32 1.12
C ASP A 36 9.94 -22.46 1.95
N PHE A 37 8.82 -22.18 2.62
CA PHE A 37 8.05 -23.16 3.39
C PHE A 37 6.61 -22.72 3.58
N GLU A 38 5.76 -23.69 3.90
CA GLU A 38 4.35 -23.50 4.24
C GLU A 38 4.05 -24.20 5.57
N TYR A 39 3.07 -23.68 6.29
CA TYR A 39 2.62 -24.21 7.56
C TYR A 39 1.12 -23.99 7.73
N ASP A 40 0.52 -24.74 8.63
CA ASP A 40 -0.91 -24.66 8.94
C ASP A 40 -1.26 -23.27 9.51
N SER A 41 -2.25 -22.60 8.92
CA SER A 41 -2.75 -21.30 9.38
C SER A 41 -3.72 -21.41 10.55
N SER A 42 -4.28 -22.59 10.81
CA SER A 42 -5.29 -22.82 11.83
C SER A 42 -4.70 -22.97 13.23
N ALA A 43 -5.32 -22.43 14.29
CA ALA A 43 -6.60 -21.72 14.37
C ALA A 43 -6.44 -20.21 14.63
N TRP A 44 -5.37 -19.60 14.09
CA TRP A 44 -4.93 -18.26 14.51
C TRP A 44 -5.26 -17.20 13.46
N THR A 45 -5.40 -15.96 13.93
CA THR A 45 -5.23 -14.83 13.01
C THR A 45 -3.73 -14.62 12.80
N LEU A 46 -3.25 -14.82 11.57
CA LEU A 46 -1.84 -14.64 11.22
C LEU A 46 -1.63 -13.34 10.47
N GLY A 47 -0.58 -12.60 10.81
CA GLY A 47 -0.37 -11.28 10.26
C GLY A 47 0.99 -10.68 10.55
N TRP A 48 1.07 -9.36 10.39
CA TRP A 48 2.31 -8.62 10.58
C TRP A 48 2.04 -7.14 10.82
N LYS A 49 2.94 -6.53 11.59
CA LYS A 49 2.93 -5.12 11.94
C LYS A 49 3.82 -4.33 10.98
N PHE A 50 3.37 -3.14 10.64
CA PHE A 50 4.07 -2.27 9.71
C PHE A 50 3.80 -0.79 9.95
N THR A 51 4.61 0.04 9.29
CA THR A 51 4.36 1.47 9.11
C THR A 51 4.41 1.82 7.63
N VAL A 52 3.88 3.00 7.29
CA VAL A 52 4.08 3.60 5.98
C VAL A 52 5.07 4.77 6.05
N ASN A 53 5.92 4.90 5.03
CA ASN A 53 6.95 5.93 4.93
C ASN A 53 6.40 7.24 4.35
N GLU A 54 5.28 7.17 3.63
CA GLU A 54 4.52 8.29 3.07
C GLU A 54 3.02 7.98 3.11
N PRO A 55 2.12 8.99 2.98
CA PRO A 55 0.68 8.73 2.96
C PRO A 55 0.30 7.79 1.81
N ALA A 56 -0.40 6.72 2.16
CA ALA A 56 -0.82 5.67 1.22
C ALA A 56 -2.28 5.28 1.46
N THR A 57 -2.97 4.86 0.40
CA THR A 57 -4.36 4.37 0.50
C THR A 57 -4.40 2.88 0.20
N VAL A 58 -4.94 2.09 1.13
CA VAL A 58 -5.21 0.66 0.94
C VAL A 58 -6.57 0.50 0.28
N HIS A 59 -6.64 -0.33 -0.76
CA HIS A 59 -7.87 -0.57 -1.53
C HIS A 59 -8.40 -1.99 -1.43
N ALA A 60 -7.53 -2.96 -1.14
CA ALA A 60 -7.89 -4.36 -1.01
C ALA A 60 -7.05 -5.04 0.06
N LEU A 61 -7.64 -6.05 0.69
CA LEU A 61 -6.95 -6.96 1.60
C LEU A 61 -6.91 -8.34 0.96
N GLY A 62 -5.84 -9.08 1.22
CA GLY A 62 -5.60 -10.38 0.62
C GLY A 62 -5.22 -11.44 1.63
N VAL A 63 -5.48 -12.69 1.27
CA VAL A 63 -5.06 -13.89 1.99
C VAL A 63 -4.17 -14.72 1.10
N TYR A 64 -3.21 -15.41 1.70
CA TYR A 64 -2.35 -16.35 0.99
C TYR A 64 -3.19 -17.46 0.36
N ASP A 65 -2.97 -17.69 -0.93
CA ASP A 65 -3.42 -18.87 -1.67
C ASP A 65 -2.16 -19.65 -1.95
N ASP A 66 -2.15 -20.92 -1.55
CA ASP A 66 -0.93 -21.69 -1.33
C ASP A 66 -0.02 -21.79 -2.57
N SER A 67 1.10 -22.49 -2.45
CA SER A 67 2.05 -22.64 -3.55
C SER A 67 1.45 -23.26 -4.83
N ILE A 68 0.28 -23.92 -4.74
CA ILE A 68 -0.47 -24.50 -5.86
C ILE A 68 -1.40 -23.46 -6.50
N GLN A 69 -1.90 -22.49 -5.73
CA GLN A 69 -2.75 -21.37 -6.18
C GLN A 69 -4.06 -21.82 -6.85
N ASP A 70 -4.64 -22.95 -6.43
CA ASP A 70 -5.91 -23.46 -6.96
C ASP A 70 -7.14 -22.90 -6.24
N GLY A 71 -6.93 -21.96 -5.32
CA GLY A 71 -7.96 -21.19 -4.63
C GLY A 71 -8.29 -21.73 -3.24
N LEU A 72 -9.10 -20.98 -2.52
CA LEU A 72 -9.34 -21.24 -1.10
C LEU A 72 -10.37 -22.35 -0.88
N VAL A 73 -10.07 -23.33 -0.05
CA VAL A 73 -11.01 -24.33 0.44
C VAL A 73 -12.09 -23.67 1.30
N ASN A 74 -11.68 -22.73 2.18
CA ASN A 74 -12.57 -22.03 3.11
C ASN A 74 -12.54 -20.51 2.89
N SER A 75 -13.62 -19.82 3.27
CA SER A 75 -13.63 -18.35 3.16
C SER A 75 -12.71 -17.74 4.20
N ALA A 76 -11.81 -16.85 3.80
CA ALA A 76 -10.92 -16.15 4.72
C ALA A 76 -11.50 -14.81 5.18
N GLN A 77 -11.35 -14.50 6.46
CA GLN A 77 -11.60 -13.15 6.98
C GLN A 77 -10.26 -12.42 7.09
N VAL A 78 -10.17 -11.22 6.53
CA VAL A 78 -8.94 -10.41 6.57
C VAL A 78 -9.24 -9.04 7.16
N GLY A 79 -8.39 -8.59 8.07
CA GLY A 79 -8.51 -7.33 8.77
C GLY A 79 -7.25 -6.47 8.68
N LEU A 80 -7.48 -5.18 8.86
CA LEU A 80 -6.48 -4.14 9.04
C LEU A 80 -6.83 -3.39 10.33
N TRP A 81 -5.86 -3.25 11.22
CA TRP A 81 -6.00 -2.64 12.54
C TRP A 81 -4.99 -1.52 12.75
N LEU A 82 -5.31 -0.63 13.68
CA LEU A 82 -4.29 0.14 14.38
C LEU A 82 -3.53 -0.78 15.33
N ALA A 83 -2.20 -0.64 15.41
CA ALA A 83 -1.39 -1.46 16.31
C ALA A 83 -1.68 -1.19 17.81
N SER A 84 -2.42 -0.12 18.13
CA SER A 84 -2.94 0.13 19.48
C SER A 84 -4.01 -0.86 19.94
N GLY A 85 -4.50 -1.71 19.04
CA GLY A 85 -5.58 -2.67 19.31
C GLY A 85 -6.98 -2.13 19.01
N GLY A 86 -7.99 -2.95 19.33
CA GLY A 86 -9.40 -2.68 19.09
C GLY A 86 -9.96 -3.40 17.86
N ASP A 87 -11.09 -2.91 17.36
CA ASP A 87 -11.74 -3.41 16.14
C ASP A 87 -10.94 -3.05 14.88
N PRO A 88 -11.06 -3.83 13.79
CA PRO A 88 -10.41 -3.51 12.54
C PRO A 88 -10.90 -2.18 11.97
N ILE A 89 -9.97 -1.34 11.51
CA ILE A 89 -10.28 -0.11 10.77
C ILE A 89 -10.76 -0.40 9.34
N ALA A 90 -10.43 -1.58 8.81
CA ALA A 90 -11.00 -2.13 7.60
C ALA A 90 -10.96 -3.66 7.65
N GLN A 91 -11.94 -4.33 7.03
CA GLN A 91 -11.96 -5.78 6.90
C GLN A 91 -12.74 -6.21 5.66
N THR A 92 -12.49 -7.43 5.20
CA THR A 92 -13.21 -8.04 4.09
C THR A 92 -13.28 -9.56 4.24
N MET A 93 -14.16 -10.18 3.46
CA MET A 93 -14.25 -11.64 3.31
C MET A 93 -13.78 -12.01 1.92
N ILE A 94 -12.88 -12.99 1.84
CA ILE A 94 -12.41 -13.56 0.59
C ILE A 94 -13.19 -14.87 0.38
N PRO A 95 -13.93 -15.01 -0.73
CA PRO A 95 -14.75 -16.19 -0.98
C PRO A 95 -13.89 -17.43 -1.23
N THR A 96 -14.49 -18.61 -1.08
CA THR A 96 -13.89 -19.88 -1.48
C THR A 96 -13.63 -19.96 -2.99
N GLY A 97 -12.71 -20.85 -3.36
CA GLY A 97 -12.26 -21.10 -4.72
C GLY A 97 -11.44 -19.95 -5.29
N THR A 98 -11.53 -19.77 -6.61
CA THR A 98 -10.68 -18.84 -7.37
C THR A 98 -11.40 -17.55 -7.78
N ALA A 99 -12.55 -17.25 -7.17
CA ALA A 99 -13.38 -16.11 -7.57
C ALA A 99 -12.70 -14.76 -7.26
N ALA A 100 -11.93 -14.71 -6.16
CA ALA A 100 -11.10 -13.56 -5.85
C ALA A 100 -9.90 -13.48 -6.81
N PRO A 101 -9.59 -12.29 -7.37
CA PRO A 101 -8.40 -12.11 -8.20
C PRO A 101 -7.12 -12.50 -7.46
N LEU A 102 -6.23 -13.20 -8.16
CA LEU A 102 -4.90 -13.54 -7.69
C LEU A 102 -3.90 -12.47 -8.15
N ASP A 103 -3.06 -12.02 -7.22
CA ASP A 103 -1.90 -11.15 -7.47
C ASP A 103 -0.73 -11.67 -6.62
N GLY A 104 0.34 -12.10 -7.29
CA GLY A 104 1.39 -12.93 -6.68
C GLY A 104 0.82 -14.24 -6.12
N HIS A 105 1.00 -14.45 -4.81
CA HIS A 105 0.48 -15.60 -4.05
C HIS A 105 -0.74 -15.26 -3.19
N PHE A 106 -1.43 -14.15 -3.48
CA PHE A 106 -2.52 -13.68 -2.64
C PHE A 106 -3.79 -13.45 -3.43
N ARG A 107 -4.91 -13.90 -2.86
CA ARG A 107 -6.26 -13.62 -3.36
C ARG A 107 -6.75 -12.34 -2.70
N PHE A 108 -7.28 -11.39 -3.47
CA PHE A 108 -7.67 -10.08 -2.94
C PHE A 108 -9.18 -9.83 -3.04
N ALA A 109 -9.73 -9.17 -2.02
CA ALA A 109 -11.06 -8.60 -2.05
C ALA A 109 -11.02 -7.10 -1.69
N PRO A 110 -11.85 -6.27 -2.34
CA PRO A 110 -11.83 -4.83 -2.11
C PRO A 110 -12.34 -4.48 -0.72
N ILE A 111 -11.89 -3.33 -0.21
CA ILE A 111 -12.41 -2.65 0.97
C ILE A 111 -12.80 -1.22 0.61
N THR A 112 -13.50 -0.53 1.52
CA THR A 112 -13.57 0.93 1.44
C THR A 112 -12.14 1.48 1.53
N PRO A 113 -11.70 2.33 0.58
CA PRO A 113 -10.33 2.84 0.57
C PRO A 113 -9.95 3.48 1.91
N THR A 114 -8.87 2.98 2.51
CA THR A 114 -8.44 3.34 3.86
C THR A 114 -7.10 4.06 3.83
N LEU A 115 -7.07 5.29 4.33
CA LEU A 115 -5.87 6.11 4.37
C LEU A 115 -4.95 5.68 5.52
N LEU A 116 -3.68 5.43 5.18
CA LEU A 116 -2.61 5.19 6.12
C LEU A 116 -1.71 6.43 6.22
N ALA A 117 -1.35 6.79 7.45
CA ALA A 117 -0.54 7.94 7.75
C ALA A 117 0.84 7.50 8.28
N PRO A 118 1.94 8.14 7.82
CA PRO A 118 3.25 7.93 8.41
C PRO A 118 3.26 8.22 9.91
N GLY A 119 4.12 7.50 10.64
CA GLY A 119 4.20 7.59 12.10
C GLY A 119 3.10 6.84 12.86
N THR A 120 2.16 6.20 12.15
CA THR A 120 1.19 5.27 12.74
C THR A 120 1.60 3.84 12.44
N GLU A 121 1.57 2.99 13.46
CA GLU A 121 1.76 1.54 13.30
C GLU A 121 0.41 0.85 13.03
N TYR A 122 0.39 -0.04 12.07
CA TYR A 122 -0.76 -0.82 11.64
C TYR A 122 -0.45 -2.30 11.69
N ILE A 123 -1.49 -3.13 11.77
CA ILE A 123 -1.37 -4.58 11.66
C ILE A 123 -2.36 -5.06 10.61
N VAL A 124 -1.91 -5.91 9.69
CA VAL A 124 -2.77 -6.67 8.78
C VAL A 124 -2.72 -8.14 9.19
N GLY A 125 -3.84 -8.83 9.12
CA GLY A 125 -3.92 -10.24 9.50
C GLY A 125 -5.16 -10.93 8.94
N SER A 126 -5.07 -12.23 8.77
CA SER A 126 -6.16 -13.07 8.26
C SER A 126 -6.42 -14.24 9.19
N TYR A 127 -7.69 -14.61 9.28
CA TYR A 127 -8.12 -15.88 9.83
C TYR A 127 -8.63 -16.74 8.69
N LEU A 128 -7.98 -17.88 8.52
CA LEU A 128 -8.34 -18.88 7.53
C LEU A 128 -8.17 -20.25 8.17
N ASP A 129 -9.29 -20.95 8.33
CA ASP A 129 -9.33 -22.22 9.04
C ASP A 129 -8.99 -23.37 8.08
N GLY A 130 -8.06 -24.22 8.51
CA GLY A 130 -7.65 -25.44 7.82
C GLY A 130 -6.89 -25.27 6.50
N GLU A 131 -6.27 -24.10 6.24
CA GLU A 131 -5.43 -23.89 5.06
C GLU A 131 -3.98 -23.58 5.42
N LEU A 132 -3.16 -23.28 4.41
CA LEU A 132 -1.75 -22.98 4.58
C LEU A 132 -1.50 -21.48 4.69
N ALA A 133 -0.40 -21.14 5.34
CA ALA A 133 0.21 -19.82 5.36
C ALA A 133 1.71 -19.95 5.09
N THR A 134 2.35 -18.82 4.79
CA THR A 134 3.80 -18.73 4.63
C THR A 134 4.37 -17.55 5.41
N THR A 135 5.68 -17.33 5.34
CA THR A 135 6.38 -16.24 6.03
C THR A 135 7.20 -15.43 5.03
N TYR A 136 7.21 -14.12 5.22
CA TYR A 136 8.22 -13.26 4.62
C TYR A 136 9.40 -13.09 5.56
N PHE A 137 10.59 -13.23 4.99
CA PHE A 137 11.85 -12.86 5.59
C PHE A 137 12.71 -12.16 4.53
N ASP A 138 13.61 -11.30 4.99
CA ASP A 138 14.49 -10.55 4.09
C ASP A 138 15.20 -11.50 3.12
N GLY A 139 14.91 -11.34 1.82
CA GLY A 139 15.46 -12.18 0.74
C GLY A 139 14.46 -13.09 0.01
N ASN A 140 13.22 -13.30 0.47
CA ASN A 140 12.24 -14.15 -0.23
C ASN A 140 11.08 -13.39 -0.91
N GLY A 141 11.13 -12.07 -0.86
CA GLY A 141 10.16 -11.21 -1.53
C GLY A 141 10.64 -9.77 -1.61
N VAL A 142 9.82 -8.95 -2.25
CA VAL A 142 10.01 -7.51 -2.37
C VAL A 142 8.90 -6.81 -1.58
N VAL A 143 9.28 -5.95 -0.65
CA VAL A 143 8.33 -5.08 0.06
C VAL A 143 8.16 -3.79 -0.74
N ASP A 144 6.93 -3.32 -0.87
CA ASP A 144 6.65 -2.00 -1.44
C ASP A 144 7.47 -0.93 -0.70
N PRO A 145 8.19 -0.03 -1.40
CA PRO A 145 9.11 0.93 -0.77
C PRO A 145 8.41 1.90 0.21
N ARG A 146 7.08 2.01 0.14
CA ARG A 146 6.27 2.83 1.05
C ARG A 146 5.99 2.12 2.35
N VAL A 147 6.23 0.82 2.47
CA VAL A 147 5.91 0.00 3.62
C VAL A 147 7.20 -0.42 4.32
N THR A 148 7.21 -0.32 5.64
CA THR A 148 8.27 -0.86 6.48
C THR A 148 7.69 -1.97 7.35
N VAL A 149 8.14 -3.21 7.14
CA VAL A 149 7.77 -4.37 7.97
C VAL A 149 8.47 -4.25 9.33
N ILE A 150 7.71 -4.36 10.42
CA ILE A 150 8.25 -4.26 11.78
C ILE A 150 8.45 -5.63 12.40
N ASP A 151 7.38 -6.42 12.51
CA ASP A 151 7.41 -7.74 13.13
C ASP A 151 6.20 -8.59 12.71
N ARG A 152 6.34 -9.91 12.87
CA ARG A 152 5.25 -10.85 12.66
C ARG A 152 4.27 -10.81 13.84
N ARG A 153 2.99 -11.04 13.55
CA ARG A 153 1.89 -10.95 14.50
C ARG A 153 0.98 -12.16 14.42
N TYR A 154 0.47 -12.60 15.56
CA TYR A 154 -0.51 -13.68 15.64
C TYR A 154 -1.39 -13.56 16.90
N THR A 155 -2.52 -14.27 16.93
CA THR A 155 -3.36 -14.40 18.14
C THR A 155 -2.89 -15.52 19.06
N SER A 156 -3.26 -15.47 20.34
CA SER A 156 -2.91 -16.53 21.31
C SER A 156 -3.43 -17.91 20.90
N THR A 157 -2.76 -18.95 21.37
CA THR A 157 -3.18 -20.36 21.17
C THR A 157 -4.48 -20.71 21.89
N GLU A 158 -4.90 -19.86 22.84
CA GLU A 158 -6.17 -19.98 23.56
C GLU A 158 -7.32 -19.30 22.81
N TRP A 159 -7.00 -18.47 21.81
CA TRP A 159 -7.95 -17.78 20.96
C TRP A 159 -8.13 -18.51 19.64
N THR A 160 -9.32 -19.08 19.44
CA THR A 160 -9.72 -19.64 18.15
C THR A 160 -10.62 -18.64 17.43
N GLY A 161 -10.21 -18.20 16.25
CA GLY A 161 -11.02 -17.31 15.40
C GLY A 161 -10.34 -16.02 14.99
N PHE A 162 -11.10 -15.20 14.27
CA PHE A 162 -10.68 -13.88 13.83
C PHE A 162 -10.59 -12.92 15.03
N GLY A 163 -9.42 -12.33 15.23
CA GLY A 163 -9.15 -11.42 16.34
C GLY A 163 -7.93 -10.55 16.10
N PHE A 164 -7.73 -9.55 16.96
CA PHE A 164 -6.57 -8.68 16.90
C PHE A 164 -5.29 -9.49 17.23
N PRO A 165 -4.30 -9.57 16.32
CA PRO A 165 -3.10 -10.38 16.54
C PRO A 165 -2.08 -9.59 17.38
N ASP A 166 -2.22 -9.67 18.71
CA ASP A 166 -1.46 -8.89 19.69
C ASP A 166 -0.10 -9.51 20.05
N ILE A 167 0.12 -10.79 19.74
CA ILE A 167 1.34 -11.51 20.10
C ILE A 167 2.41 -11.37 19.01
N THR A 168 3.65 -11.28 19.44
CA THR A 168 4.85 -11.36 18.60
C THR A 168 5.97 -12.07 19.35
N ASP A 169 6.94 -12.61 18.61
CA ASP A 169 8.12 -13.26 19.17
C ASP A 169 9.33 -12.34 19.18
N ALA A 170 10.15 -12.45 20.23
CA ALA A 170 11.43 -11.75 20.28
C ALA A 170 12.35 -12.22 19.14
N ASN A 171 13.12 -11.29 18.57
CA ASN A 171 14.14 -11.51 17.53
C ASN A 171 13.63 -11.78 16.09
N PHE A 172 12.34 -11.59 15.82
CA PHE A 172 11.76 -11.74 14.47
C PHE A 172 11.41 -10.39 13.81
N GLN A 173 12.21 -9.38 14.10
CA GLN A 173 12.08 -8.04 13.51
C GLN A 173 12.28 -8.10 11.99
N GLY A 174 11.47 -7.35 11.24
CA GLY A 174 11.51 -7.33 9.78
C GLY A 174 10.92 -8.56 9.09
N THR A 175 10.33 -9.50 9.84
CA THR A 175 9.64 -10.67 9.28
C THR A 175 8.13 -10.51 9.38
N ALA A 176 7.38 -11.26 8.57
CA ALA A 176 5.93 -11.25 8.58
C ALA A 176 5.36 -12.66 8.48
N PHE A 177 4.36 -12.98 9.31
CA PHE A 177 3.51 -14.13 9.02
C PHE A 177 2.52 -13.72 7.95
N LEU A 178 2.69 -14.29 6.76
CA LEU A 178 1.90 -14.00 5.59
C LEU A 178 0.69 -14.92 5.55
N GLY A 179 -0.17 -14.75 6.55
CA GLY A 179 -1.59 -15.07 6.38
C GLY A 179 -2.28 -14.01 5.52
N ALA A 180 -1.89 -12.74 5.69
CA ALA A 180 -2.54 -11.61 5.05
C ALA A 180 -1.57 -10.65 4.35
N ASN A 181 -2.12 -9.94 3.37
CA ASN A 181 -1.45 -8.90 2.61
C ASN A 181 -2.45 -7.80 2.23
N PHE A 182 -2.01 -6.74 1.58
CA PHE A 182 -2.88 -5.66 1.13
C PHE A 182 -2.36 -4.99 -0.13
N GLN A 183 -3.25 -4.36 -0.89
CA GLN A 183 -2.89 -3.57 -2.06
C GLN A 183 -3.07 -2.08 -1.79
N LEU A 184 -2.06 -1.28 -2.14
CA LEU A 184 -2.02 0.15 -1.82
C LEU A 184 -1.57 1.03 -3.00
N THR A 185 -2.02 2.28 -3.03
CA THR A 185 -1.52 3.32 -3.95
C THR A 185 -1.01 4.55 -3.20
N PRO A 186 -0.06 5.32 -3.75
CA PRO A 186 0.35 6.58 -3.15
C PRO A 186 -0.81 7.57 -3.18
N VAL A 187 -0.91 8.40 -2.14
CA VAL A 187 -1.87 9.50 -2.12
C VAL A 187 -1.39 10.60 -3.07
N PRO A 188 -2.19 11.00 -4.08
CA PRO A 188 -1.79 12.06 -5.00
C PRO A 188 -1.45 13.35 -4.26
N LEU A 189 -0.28 13.91 -4.54
CA LEU A 189 0.07 15.23 -4.03
C LEU A 189 -0.99 16.24 -4.49
N PRO A 190 -1.56 17.07 -3.59
CA PRO A 190 -2.54 18.06 -3.99
C PRO A 190 -1.99 18.98 -5.08
N ALA A 191 -2.82 19.32 -6.07
CA ALA A 191 -2.46 20.26 -7.15
C ALA A 191 -1.91 21.61 -6.60
N ALA A 192 -2.26 21.97 -5.37
CA ALA A 192 -1.73 23.12 -4.65
C ALA A 192 -0.20 23.11 -4.49
N ALA A 193 0.44 21.94 -4.31
CA ALA A 193 1.90 21.84 -4.23
C ALA A 193 2.57 22.24 -5.55
N TRP A 194 1.99 21.82 -6.67
CA TRP A 194 2.42 22.22 -8.02
C TRP A 194 2.15 23.70 -8.29
N LEU A 195 1.01 24.22 -7.83
CA LEU A 195 0.65 25.64 -7.98
C LEU A 195 1.61 26.54 -7.17
N PHE A 196 1.95 26.12 -5.95
CA PHE A 196 2.91 26.83 -5.10
C PHE A 196 4.32 26.80 -5.72
N GLY A 197 4.78 25.63 -6.16
CA GLY A 197 6.09 25.49 -6.80
C GLY A 197 6.22 26.32 -8.08
N SER A 198 5.22 26.25 -8.97
CA SER A 198 5.20 27.04 -10.20
C SER A 198 5.04 28.55 -9.93
N GLY A 199 4.28 28.93 -8.90
CA GLY A 199 4.15 30.32 -8.44
C GLY A 199 5.48 30.91 -7.99
N LEU A 200 6.29 30.18 -7.22
CA LEU A 200 7.63 30.62 -6.80
C LEU A 200 8.59 30.81 -7.98
N VAL A 201 8.58 29.88 -8.95
CA VAL A 201 9.38 30.00 -10.17
C VAL A 201 8.97 31.22 -10.99
N GLY A 202 7.66 31.47 -11.12
CA GLY A 202 7.12 32.66 -11.78
C GLY A 202 7.59 33.97 -11.10
N LEU A 203 7.48 34.04 -9.78
CA LEU A 203 7.91 35.21 -9.00
C LEU A 203 9.42 35.43 -9.08
N GLY A 204 10.24 34.38 -8.98
CA GLY A 204 11.70 34.47 -9.12
C GLY A 204 12.13 34.96 -10.50
N SER A 205 11.44 34.53 -11.55
CA SER A 205 11.68 34.97 -12.92
C SER A 205 11.37 36.46 -13.12
N LEU A 206 10.27 36.94 -12.54
CA LEU A 206 9.88 38.36 -12.56
C LEU A 206 10.85 39.24 -11.76
N ALA A 207 11.30 38.76 -10.60
CA ALA A 207 12.29 39.48 -9.78
C ALA A 207 13.63 39.63 -10.52
N ARG A 208 14.09 38.56 -11.20
CA ARG A 208 15.33 38.58 -11.98
C ARG A 208 15.27 39.51 -13.20
N ALA A 209 14.08 39.64 -13.81
CA ALA A 209 13.86 40.57 -14.92
C ALA A 209 13.90 42.04 -14.47
N ARG A 210 13.53 42.33 -13.21
CA ARG A 210 13.60 43.70 -12.64
C ARG A 210 15.02 44.12 -12.26
N LEU A 211 15.86 43.19 -11.81
CA LEU A 211 17.25 43.47 -11.43
C LEU A 211 18.22 43.67 -12.62
N ARG A 212 17.77 43.37 -13.84
CA ARG A 212 18.54 43.55 -15.09
C ARG A 212 18.21 44.84 -15.85
N LYS A 213 17.35 45.69 -15.30
CA LYS A 213 17.06 47.04 -15.81
C LYS A 213 17.68 48.06 -14.86
#